data_AF-A0A1Y1XTD4-F1
#
_entry.id   AF-A0A1Y1XTD4-F1
#
_cell.length_a   1.000
_cell.length_b   1.000
_cell.length_c   1.000
_cell.angle_alpha   90.00
_cell.angle_beta   90.00
_cell.angle_gamma   90.00
#
_symmetry.space_group_name_H-M   'P 1'
#
loop_
_entity.id
_entity.type
_entity.pdbx_description
1 polymer ?
#
loop_
_entity_poly.entity_id
_entity_poly.type
_entity_poly.pdbx_seq_one_letter_code
_entity_poly.pdbx_strand_id
1 'polypeptide(L)'
;MLAILAADLTYQLWHGHPCASSLEFQFFVHHVLNTTQISMPTLTLALKLIHTLKLRQPTLCGDPGSECRVFTVGLILANKTLEDNNFTNKTWSKVTGLPSAEINQMEMEFLEVLEWRCLVSQQDYLEWRSLLENHLLSYSLSLTA
;
A
#
# COMPACT_ATOMS: atom_id res chain seq x y z
N MET A 1 -11.34 -3.09 -10.68
CA MET A 1 -10.81 -1.74 -10.99
C MET A 1 -9.95 -1.20 -9.86
N LEU A 2 -10.51 -0.95 -8.65
CA LEU A 2 -9.74 -0.44 -7.50
C LEU A 2 -8.50 -1.28 -7.14
N ALA A 3 -8.65 -2.61 -7.05
CA ALA A 3 -7.55 -3.51 -6.69
C ALA A 3 -6.40 -3.50 -7.70
N ILE A 4 -6.72 -3.44 -9.00
CA ILE A 4 -5.74 -3.37 -10.08
C ILE A 4 -4.95 -2.07 -9.97
N LEU A 5 -5.65 -0.95 -9.79
CA LEU A 5 -5.00 0.33 -9.58
C LEU A 5 -4.10 0.33 -8.33
N ALA A 6 -4.60 -0.18 -7.20
CA ALA A 6 -3.81 -0.23 -5.97
C ALA A 6 -2.54 -1.08 -6.16
N ALA A 7 -2.63 -2.18 -6.91
CA ALA A 7 -1.48 -3.00 -7.29
C ALA A 7 -0.51 -2.22 -8.18
N ASP A 8 -0.99 -1.60 -9.27
CA ASP A 8 -0.16 -0.82 -10.19
C ASP A 8 0.53 0.34 -9.48
N LEU A 9 -0.20 1.12 -8.69
CA LEU A 9 0.37 2.22 -7.92
C LEU A 9 1.41 1.73 -6.91
N THR A 10 1.13 0.64 -6.20
CA THR A 10 2.12 0.09 -5.25
C THR A 10 3.38 -0.36 -5.99
N TYR A 11 3.22 -1.05 -7.11
CA TYR A 11 4.34 -1.50 -7.93
C TYR A 11 5.17 -0.31 -8.46
N GLN A 12 4.51 0.72 -8.97
CA GLN A 12 5.15 1.94 -9.47
C GLN A 12 5.89 2.70 -8.38
N LEU A 13 5.27 2.88 -7.22
CA LEU A 13 5.89 3.54 -6.06
C LEU A 13 7.08 2.74 -5.56
N TRP A 14 6.99 1.41 -5.55
CA TRP A 14 8.02 0.55 -5.00
C TRP A 14 9.23 0.38 -5.93
N HIS A 15 9.00 0.15 -7.22
CA HIS A 15 10.08 -0.06 -8.20
C HIS A 15 10.55 1.23 -8.88
N GLY A 16 9.78 2.32 -8.80
CA GLY A 16 10.15 3.61 -9.39
C GLY A 16 9.97 3.71 -10.90
N HIS A 17 9.23 2.78 -11.52
CA HIS A 17 8.99 2.76 -12.97
C HIS A 17 7.50 2.62 -13.29
N PRO A 18 6.97 3.34 -14.30
CA PRO A 18 5.59 3.25 -14.74
C PRO A 18 5.37 1.95 -15.53
N CYS A 19 5.25 0.83 -14.83
CA CYS A 19 4.93 -0.47 -15.42
C CYS A 19 3.68 -1.05 -14.75
N ALA A 20 2.94 -1.87 -15.50
CA ALA A 20 1.83 -2.63 -14.95
C ALA A 20 2.36 -3.68 -13.97
N SER A 21 1.64 -3.86 -12.87
CA SER A 21 1.91 -4.93 -11.92
C SER A 21 1.66 -6.31 -12.54
N SER A 22 2.31 -7.34 -12.00
CA SER A 22 2.05 -8.72 -12.41
C SER A 22 0.62 -9.14 -12.06
N LEU A 23 0.09 -10.10 -12.83
CA LEU A 23 -1.26 -10.62 -12.61
C LEU A 23 -1.38 -11.29 -11.23
N GLU A 24 -0.32 -11.96 -10.78
CA GLU A 24 -0.23 -12.57 -9.45
C GLU A 24 -0.39 -11.51 -8.35
N PHE A 25 0.28 -10.36 -8.48
CA PHE A 25 0.18 -9.29 -7.50
C PHE A 25 -1.21 -8.63 -7.52
N GLN A 26 -1.82 -8.45 -8.70
CA GLN A 26 -3.18 -7.95 -8.81
C GLN A 26 -4.20 -8.88 -8.11
N PHE A 27 -4.07 -10.20 -8.28
CA PHE A 27 -4.90 -11.17 -7.58
C PHE A 27 -4.67 -11.12 -6.07
N PHE A 28 -3.42 -10.99 -5.63
CA PHE A 28 -3.07 -10.82 -4.22
C PHE A 28 -3.75 -9.59 -3.61
N VAL A 29 -3.59 -8.41 -4.24
CA VAL A 29 -4.20 -7.16 -3.78
C VAL A 29 -5.73 -7.27 -3.76
N HIS A 30 -6.33 -7.88 -4.80
CA HIS A 30 -7.77 -8.11 -4.85
C HIS A 30 -8.25 -9.00 -3.70
N HIS A 31 -7.54 -10.09 -3.43
CA HIS A 31 -7.86 -11.00 -2.32
C HIS A 31 -7.78 -10.28 -0.97
N VAL A 32 -6.70 -9.52 -0.72
CA VAL A 32 -6.49 -8.80 0.54
C VAL A 32 -7.59 -7.76 0.75
N LEU A 33 -7.88 -6.92 -0.25
CA LEU A 33 -8.89 -5.86 -0.12
C LEU A 33 -10.31 -6.43 0.04
N ASN A 34 -10.66 -7.49 -0.70
CA ASN A 34 -11.97 -8.13 -0.55
C ASN A 34 -12.13 -8.84 0.81
N THR A 35 -11.05 -9.38 1.37
CA THR A 35 -11.13 -10.11 2.65
C THR A 35 -11.16 -9.16 3.85
N THR A 36 -10.38 -8.07 3.78
CA THR A 36 -10.26 -7.12 4.89
C THR A 36 -11.32 -6.02 4.88
N GLN A 37 -12.00 -5.79 3.75
CA GLN A 37 -13.03 -4.74 3.59
C GLN A 37 -12.51 -3.35 4.01
N ILE A 38 -11.24 -3.07 3.72
CA ILE A 38 -10.57 -1.81 4.08
C ILE A 38 -11.21 -0.62 3.37
N SER A 39 -11.36 0.48 4.11
CA SER A 39 -11.91 1.73 3.61
C SER A 39 -10.98 2.45 2.63
N MET A 40 -11.55 3.26 1.73
CA MET A 40 -10.77 4.07 0.77
C MET A 40 -9.78 5.02 1.45
N PRO A 41 -10.11 5.69 2.57
CA PRO A 41 -9.15 6.52 3.28
C PRO A 41 -7.94 5.75 3.80
N THR A 42 -8.18 4.55 4.34
CA THR A 42 -7.13 3.65 4.82
C THR A 42 -6.23 3.17 3.68
N LEU A 43 -6.80 2.80 2.52
CA LEU A 43 -6.00 2.48 1.33
C LEU A 43 -5.19 3.68 0.83
N THR A 44 -5.79 4.87 0.81
CA THR A 44 -5.12 6.12 0.40
C THR A 44 -3.93 6.43 1.29
N LEU A 45 -4.10 6.30 2.62
CA LEU A 45 -3.03 6.47 3.59
C LEU A 45 -1.94 5.41 3.40
N ALA A 46 -2.30 4.15 3.18
CA ALA A 46 -1.31 3.08 2.95
C ALA A 46 -0.40 3.41 1.76
N LEU A 47 -0.97 3.84 0.63
CA LEU A 47 -0.20 4.27 -0.54
C LEU A 47 0.69 5.48 -0.24
N LYS A 48 0.22 6.43 0.58
CA LYS A 48 1.03 7.57 1.02
C LYS A 48 2.24 7.12 1.85
N LEU A 49 2.03 6.18 2.78
CA LEU A 49 3.11 5.64 3.63
C LEU A 49 4.16 4.90 2.79
N ILE A 50 3.74 4.11 1.80
CA ILE A 50 4.64 3.43 0.85
C ILE A 50 5.45 4.46 0.04
N HIS A 51 4.81 5.51 -0.45
CA HIS A 51 5.51 6.61 -1.13
C HIS A 51 6.53 7.29 -0.20
N THR A 52 6.16 7.58 1.05
CA THR A 52 7.09 8.16 2.04
C THR A 52 8.26 7.23 2.34
N LEU A 53 8.03 5.91 2.47
CA LEU A 53 9.09 4.91 2.64
C LEU A 53 10.10 5.01 1.49
N LYS A 54 9.62 5.02 0.24
CA LYS A 54 10.49 5.12 -0.94
C LYS A 54 11.30 6.41 -0.99
N LEU A 55 10.70 7.54 -0.60
CA LEU A 55 11.40 8.83 -0.54
C LEU A 55 12.49 8.86 0.54
N ARG A 56 12.25 8.22 1.69
CA ARG A 56 13.22 8.16 2.79
C ARG A 56 14.35 7.18 2.53
N GLN A 57 14.07 6.10 1.79
CA GLN A 57 15.06 5.11 1.43
C GLN A 57 15.05 4.81 -0.08
N PRO A 58 15.55 5.74 -0.92
CA PRO A 58 15.54 5.58 -2.37
C PRO A 58 16.35 4.38 -2.87
N THR A 59 17.35 3.96 -2.08
CA THR A 59 18.24 2.84 -2.39
C THR A 59 17.60 1.46 -2.14
N LEU A 60 16.45 1.39 -1.45
CA LEU A 60 15.71 0.14 -1.34
C LEU A 60 15.13 -0.20 -2.71
N CYS A 61 15.76 -1.16 -3.37
CA CYS A 61 15.24 -1.78 -4.58
C CYS A 61 14.39 -2.99 -4.18
N GLY A 62 13.15 -3.03 -4.66
CA GLY A 62 12.30 -4.19 -4.47
C GLY A 62 12.79 -5.38 -5.28
N ASP A 63 13.05 -6.50 -4.60
CA ASP A 63 13.16 -7.80 -5.27
C ASP A 63 11.80 -8.23 -5.84
N PRO A 64 11.75 -9.04 -6.90
CA PRO A 64 10.48 -9.58 -7.40
C PRO A 64 9.65 -10.24 -6.28
N GLY A 65 8.38 -9.84 -6.13
CA GLY A 65 7.48 -10.33 -5.09
C GLY A 65 7.57 -9.59 -3.75
N SER A 66 8.47 -8.61 -3.59
CA SER A 66 8.55 -7.77 -2.39
C SER A 66 7.41 -6.74 -2.32
N GLU A 67 6.74 -6.44 -3.43
CA GLU A 67 5.56 -5.60 -3.51
C GLU A 67 4.40 -6.12 -2.63
N CYS A 68 4.22 -7.45 -2.50
CA CYS A 68 3.25 -8.05 -1.60
C CYS A 68 3.49 -7.67 -0.14
N ARG A 69 4.77 -7.64 0.27
CA ARG A 69 5.21 -7.32 1.63
C ARG A 69 5.00 -5.85 1.95
N VAL A 70 5.48 -4.99 1.05
CA VAL A 70 5.36 -3.53 1.22
C VAL A 70 3.90 -3.10 1.20
N PHE A 71 3.08 -3.67 0.32
CA PHE A 71 1.64 -3.43 0.30
C PHE A 71 0.98 -3.85 1.63
N THR A 72 1.30 -5.06 2.10
CA THR A 72 0.74 -5.61 3.35
C THR A 72 1.05 -4.71 4.53
N VAL A 73 2.32 -4.33 4.72
CA VAL A 73 2.72 -3.54 5.89
C VAL A 73 2.19 -2.10 5.80
N GLY A 74 2.18 -1.51 4.60
CA GLY A 74 1.55 -0.21 4.38
C GLY A 74 0.08 -0.21 4.77
N LEU A 75 -0.67 -1.25 4.40
CA LEU A 75 -2.07 -1.43 4.81
C LEU A 75 -2.23 -1.64 6.31
N ILE A 76 -1.38 -2.46 6.93
CA ILE A 76 -1.42 -2.71 8.38
C ILE A 76 -1.27 -1.39 9.15
N LEU A 77 -0.23 -0.60 8.81
CA LEU A 77 0.05 0.66 9.48
C LEU A 77 -1.08 1.67 9.28
N ALA A 78 -1.59 1.81 8.06
CA ALA A 78 -2.72 2.70 7.79
C ALA A 78 -3.99 2.27 8.55
N ASN A 79 -4.30 0.97 8.56
CA ASN A 79 -5.46 0.44 9.26
C ASN A 79 -5.36 0.63 10.78
N LYS A 80 -4.16 0.44 11.37
CA LYS A 80 -3.92 0.74 12.79
C LYS A 80 -3.98 2.23 13.11
N THR A 81 -3.74 3.10 12.11
CA THR A 81 -3.72 4.55 12.29
C THR A 81 -5.13 5.15 12.23
N LEU A 82 -6.01 4.65 11.37
CA LEU A 82 -7.33 5.25 11.12
C LEU A 82 -8.51 4.49 11.70
N GLU A 83 -8.39 3.17 11.89
CA GLU A 83 -9.53 2.33 12.30
C GLU A 83 -9.40 1.95 13.78
N ASP A 84 -10.44 2.25 14.57
CA ASP A 84 -10.48 1.92 16.02
C ASP A 84 -10.43 0.40 16.27
N ASN A 85 -10.99 -0.39 15.34
CA ASN A 85 -10.98 -1.85 15.38
C ASN A 85 -10.03 -2.40 14.32
N ASN A 86 -8.74 -2.44 14.63
CA ASN A 86 -7.74 -2.99 13.72
C ASN A 86 -7.63 -4.52 13.80
N PHE A 87 -7.18 -5.12 12.69
CA PHE A 87 -6.86 -6.54 12.64
C PHE A 87 -5.50 -6.82 13.28
N THR A 88 -5.42 -7.90 14.07
CA THR A 88 -4.14 -8.38 14.61
C THR A 88 -3.21 -8.88 13.51
N ASN A 89 -1.89 -8.88 13.74
CA ASN A 89 -0.91 -9.42 12.78
C ASN A 89 -1.14 -10.91 12.49
N LYS A 90 -1.78 -11.66 13.41
CA LYS A 90 -2.23 -13.04 13.16
C LYS A 90 -3.35 -13.11 12.12
N THR A 91 -4.27 -12.15 12.13
CA THR A 91 -5.33 -12.06 11.11
C THR A 91 -4.72 -11.70 9.76
N TRP A 92 -3.83 -10.72 9.71
CA TRP A 92 -3.10 -10.35 8.49
C TRP A 92 -2.30 -11.51 7.91
N SER A 93 -1.65 -12.30 8.77
CA SER A 93 -0.94 -13.51 8.37
C SER A 93 -1.86 -14.53 7.68
N LYS A 94 -3.08 -14.72 8.19
CA LYS A 94 -4.08 -15.62 7.56
C LYS A 94 -4.56 -15.10 6.20
N VAL A 95 -4.75 -13.79 6.05
CA VAL A 95 -5.26 -13.19 4.81
C VAL A 95 -4.17 -13.15 3.73
N THR A 96 -2.94 -12.80 4.10
CA THR A 96 -1.84 -12.59 3.13
C THR A 96 -1.05 -13.85 2.85
N GLY A 97 -1.14 -14.86 3.73
CA GLY A 97 -0.27 -16.04 3.70
C GLY A 97 1.15 -15.78 4.21
N LEU A 98 1.48 -14.54 4.60
CA LEU A 98 2.79 -14.20 5.14
C LEU A 98 2.92 -14.67 6.60
N PRO A 99 4.08 -15.20 7.03
CA PRO A 99 4.31 -15.57 8.42
C PRO A 99 4.10 -14.38 9.37
N SER A 100 3.38 -14.60 10.48
CA SER A 100 3.15 -13.53 11.46
C SER A 100 4.43 -12.91 12.03
N ALA A 101 5.50 -13.70 12.18
CA ALA A 101 6.81 -13.21 12.62
C ALA A 101 7.43 -12.25 11.60
N GLU A 102 7.33 -12.58 10.31
CA GLU A 102 7.78 -11.72 9.21
C GLU A 102 6.98 -10.42 9.18
N ILE A 103 5.65 -10.49 9.33
CA ILE A 103 4.80 -9.29 9.41
C ILE A 103 5.23 -8.39 10.57
N ASN A 104 5.47 -8.95 11.75
CA ASN A 104 5.91 -8.16 12.91
C ASN A 104 7.25 -7.47 12.64
N GLN A 105 8.20 -8.17 12.04
CA GLN A 105 9.51 -7.61 11.71
C GLN A 105 9.38 -6.47 10.70
N MET A 106 8.69 -6.71 9.59
CA MET A 106 8.54 -5.69 8.56
C MET A 106 7.76 -4.46 9.07
N GLU A 107 6.79 -4.65 9.97
CA GLU A 107 6.08 -3.54 10.61
C GLU A 107 7.04 -2.64 11.41
N MET A 108 7.91 -3.24 12.22
CA MET A 108 8.92 -2.51 12.99
C MET A 108 9.91 -1.78 12.06
N GLU A 109 10.44 -2.47 11.05
CA GLU A 109 11.38 -1.87 10.08
C GLU A 109 10.74 -0.69 9.33
N PHE A 110 9.47 -0.82 8.91
CA PHE A 110 8.74 0.25 8.24
C PHE A 110 8.54 1.45 9.18
N LEU A 111 8.15 1.21 10.45
CA LEU A 111 7.99 2.26 11.45
C LEU A 111 9.30 3.00 11.75
N GLU A 112 10.42 2.28 11.82
CA GLU A 112 11.75 2.88 12.00
C GLU A 112 12.09 3.82 10.85
N VAL A 113 11.86 3.41 9.60
CA VAL A 113 12.08 4.29 8.43
C VAL A 113 11.15 5.50 8.46
N LEU A 114 9.90 5.34 8.92
CA LEU A 114 8.95 6.44 9.09
C LEU A 114 9.23 7.31 10.32
N GLU A 115 10.22 7.00 11.16
CA GLU A 115 10.45 7.63 12.46
C GLU A 115 9.17 7.68 13.31
N TRP A 116 8.35 6.62 13.23
CA TRP A 116 7.08 6.51 13.94
C TRP A 116 6.03 7.59 13.57
N ARG A 117 6.20 8.26 12.42
CA ARG A 117 5.27 9.28 11.90
C ARG A 117 4.35 8.68 10.84
N CYS A 118 3.26 8.06 11.30
CA CYS A 118 2.22 7.49 10.42
C CYS A 118 1.07 8.46 10.12
N LEU A 119 0.96 9.55 10.88
CA LEU A 119 -0.03 10.59 10.65
C LEU A 119 0.47 11.59 9.60
N VAL A 120 -0.41 11.93 8.68
CA VAL A 120 -0.19 12.95 7.66
C VAL A 120 -1.10 14.15 7.94
N SER A 121 -0.64 15.35 7.60
CA SER A 121 -1.50 16.52 7.76
C SER A 121 -2.71 16.42 6.83
N GLN A 122 -3.82 17.07 7.21
CA GLN A 122 -5.02 17.09 6.36
C GLN A 122 -4.71 17.65 4.96
N GLN A 123 -3.88 18.69 4.88
CA GLN A 123 -3.45 19.28 3.62
C GLN A 123 -2.69 18.26 2.77
N ASP A 124 -1.67 17.61 3.32
CA ASP A 124 -0.87 16.60 2.61
C ASP A 124 -1.73 15.41 2.14
N TYR A 125 -2.73 15.04 2.94
CA TYR A 125 -3.66 13.96 2.60
C TYR A 125 -4.56 14.35 1.43
N LEU A 126 -5.13 15.57 1.45
CA LEU A 126 -6.00 16.06 0.37
C LEU A 126 -5.24 16.23 -0.94
N GLU A 127 -4.02 16.78 -0.89
CA GLU A 127 -3.15 16.90 -2.05
C GLU A 127 -2.80 15.53 -2.62
N TRP A 128 -2.39 14.59 -1.76
CA TRP A 128 -2.10 13.22 -2.17
C TRP A 128 -3.31 12.53 -2.80
N ARG A 129 -4.47 12.64 -2.18
CA ARG A 129 -5.72 12.09 -2.71
C ARG A 129 -6.06 12.67 -4.08
N SER A 130 -5.93 13.98 -4.26
CA SER A 130 -6.17 14.64 -5.55
C SER A 130 -5.20 14.13 -6.63
N LEU A 131 -3.93 13.91 -6.30
CA LEU A 131 -2.96 13.32 -7.22
C LEU A 131 -3.38 11.90 -7.65
N LEU A 132 -3.83 11.07 -6.71
CA LEU A 132 -4.33 9.72 -7.01
C LEU A 132 -5.60 9.74 -7.88
N GLU A 133 -6.54 10.64 -7.59
CA GLU A 133 -7.77 10.82 -8.36
C GLU A 133 -7.47 11.28 -9.80
N ASN A 134 -6.52 12.20 -9.98
CA ASN A 134 -6.08 12.64 -11.30
C ASN A 134 -5.43 11.50 -12.10
N HIS A 135 -4.56 10.71 -11.45
CA HIS A 135 -3.94 9.54 -12.07
C HIS A 135 -4.98 8.50 -12.50
N LEU A 136 -5.99 8.28 -11.64
CA LEU A 136 -7.16 7.43 -11.91
C LEU A 136 -7.93 7.87 -13.16
N LEU A 137 -8.20 9.16 -13.28
CA LEU A 137 -8.92 9.72 -14.43
C LEU A 137 -8.12 9.51 -15.72
N SER A 138 -6.81 9.81 -15.71
CA SER A 138 -5.95 9.58 -16.89
C SER A 138 -5.89 8.10 -17.29
N TYR A 139 -5.84 7.20 -16.32
CA TYR A 139 -5.81 5.77 -16.57
C TYR A 139 -7.12 5.28 -17.19
N SER A 140 -8.27 5.71 -16.66
CA SER A 140 -9.58 5.34 -17.20
C SER A 140 -9.76 5.77 -18.66
N LEU A 141 -9.28 6.97 -19.02
CA LEU A 141 -9.34 7.49 -20.39
C LEU A 141 -8.48 6.66 -21.35
N SER A 142 -7.29 6.22 -20.91
CA SER A 142 -6.39 5.41 -21.73
C SER A 142 -6.92 4.01 -22.05
N LEU A 143 -7.85 3.47 -21.25
CA LEU A 143 -8.47 2.17 -21.49
C LEU A 143 -9.71 2.25 -22.40
N THR A 144 -10.28 3.45 -22.56
CA THR A 144 -11.47 3.69 -23.39
C THR A 144 -11.15 4.24 -24.79
N ALA A 145 -9.90 4.61 -25.04
CA ALA A 145 -9.40 5.12 -26.32
C ALA A 145 -8.77 3.98 -27.15
#